data_AF-A0A9J5YHN5-F1
#
_entry.id   AF-A0A9J5YHN5-F1
#
_cell.length_a   1.000
_cell.length_b   1.000
_cell.length_c   1.000
_cell.angle_alpha   90.00
_cell.angle_beta   90.00
_cell.angle_gamma   90.00
#
_symmetry.space_group_name_H-M   'P 1'
#
loop_
_entity.id
_entity.type
_entity.pdbx_description
1 polymer ?
#
loop_
_entity_poly.entity_id
_entity_poly.type
_entity_poly.pdbx_seq_one_letter_code
_entity_poly.pdbx_strand_id
1 'polypeptide(L)'
;MQSLPISHRNVLPFSLISSRSSTYSRLYCCSLNSSSLRRVMDEERFIEVSKSGNLIPLHRTIFSDHLTPVLANRCLVKEEDREAPSFLYEFCFSQGRYSVVGAQPSMEIVVKDTM
;
A
#
# COMPACT_ATOMS: atom_id res chain seq x y z
N MET A 1 14.13 -10.38 -26.31
CA MET A 1 14.06 -9.38 -25.22
C MET A 1 14.27 -10.15 -23.93
N GLN A 2 15.45 -10.02 -23.31
CA GLN A 2 15.84 -10.79 -22.13
C GLN A 2 15.19 -10.17 -20.87
N SER A 3 14.46 -10.98 -20.10
CA SER A 3 13.81 -10.57 -18.86
C SER A 3 14.84 -10.49 -17.71
N LEU A 4 15.01 -9.30 -17.13
CA LEU A 4 15.86 -9.08 -15.95
C LEU A 4 15.20 -9.69 -14.69
N PRO A 5 15.98 -10.28 -13.77
CA PRO A 5 15.44 -10.85 -12.54
C PRO A 5 15.01 -9.75 -11.55
N ILE A 6 13.72 -9.69 -11.25
CA ILE A 6 13.13 -8.78 -10.25
C ILE A 6 13.40 -9.37 -8.86
N SER A 7 14.08 -8.60 -8.00
CA SER A 7 14.30 -8.95 -6.60
C SER A 7 13.25 -8.27 -5.73
N HIS A 8 12.40 -9.06 -5.06
CA HIS A 8 11.42 -8.57 -4.09
C HIS A 8 12.03 -8.56 -2.68
N ARG A 9 12.06 -7.40 -2.01
CA ARG A 9 12.29 -7.36 -0.55
C ARG A 9 10.93 -7.48 0.14
N ASN A 10 10.73 -8.59 0.85
CA ASN A 10 9.59 -8.76 1.74
C ASN A 10 9.86 -7.97 3.03
N VAL A 11 9.16 -6.86 3.25
CA VAL A 11 9.12 -6.20 4.57
C VAL A 11 8.12 -6.99 5.42
N LEU A 12 8.61 -7.98 6.16
CA LEU A 12 7.78 -8.83 7.02
C LEU A 12 7.41 -8.08 8.31
N PRO A 13 6.12 -7.87 8.64
CA PRO A 13 5.72 -7.77 10.03
C PRO A 13 5.79 -9.17 10.65
N PHE A 14 6.47 -9.32 11.78
CA PHE A 14 6.57 -10.58 12.54
C PHE A 14 5.19 -11.23 12.74
N SER A 15 4.90 -12.30 12.02
CA SER A 15 4.15 -13.46 12.53
C SER A 15 4.44 -14.67 11.65
N LEU A 16 4.94 -15.71 12.30
CA LEU A 16 5.29 -17.01 11.75
C LEU A 16 4.05 -17.69 11.15
N ILE A 17 4.13 -18.17 9.90
CA ILE A 17 3.52 -19.45 9.47
C ILE A 17 4.34 -19.97 8.28
N SER A 18 4.88 -21.17 8.46
CA SER A 18 5.54 -22.00 7.46
C SER A 18 4.50 -22.73 6.62
N SER A 19 4.64 -22.68 5.29
CA SER A 19 4.42 -23.85 4.41
C SER A 19 4.85 -23.50 2.97
N ARG A 20 5.80 -24.28 2.46
CA ARG A 20 6.37 -24.20 1.11
C ARG A 20 5.36 -24.74 0.07
N SER A 21 5.03 -23.99 -0.98
CA SER A 21 4.79 -24.50 -2.35
C SER A 21 4.51 -23.38 -3.36
N SER A 22 5.33 -23.32 -4.43
CA SER A 22 5.13 -22.67 -5.74
C SER A 22 4.71 -21.18 -5.85
N THR A 23 5.73 -20.33 -6.02
CA THR A 23 5.90 -19.30 -7.08
C THR A 23 4.79 -18.32 -7.47
N TYR A 24 4.00 -17.79 -6.54
CA TYR A 24 3.60 -16.36 -6.56
C TYR A 24 3.33 -15.97 -5.12
N SER A 25 4.00 -14.92 -4.62
CA SER A 25 3.71 -14.36 -3.30
C SER A 25 2.23 -14.02 -3.24
N ARG A 26 1.41 -14.81 -2.54
CA ARG A 26 0.02 -14.45 -2.26
C ARG A 26 0.08 -13.14 -1.48
N LEU A 27 -0.36 -12.05 -2.10
CA LEU A 27 -0.62 -10.82 -1.39
C LEU A 27 -1.83 -11.10 -0.48
N TYR A 28 -1.55 -11.38 0.78
CA TYR A 28 -2.60 -11.49 1.78
C TYR A 28 -3.18 -10.10 1.99
N CYS A 29 -4.48 -9.94 1.74
CA CYS A 29 -5.18 -8.71 2.09
C CYS A 29 -5.31 -8.67 3.62
N CYS A 30 -4.34 -8.02 4.28
CA CYS A 30 -4.31 -7.83 5.75
C CYS A 30 -5.52 -7.04 6.27
N SER A 31 -6.34 -6.49 5.37
CA SER A 31 -7.46 -5.62 5.68
C SER A 31 -8.78 -6.38 5.89
N LEU A 32 -8.89 -7.65 5.46
CA LEU A 32 -10.13 -8.44 5.49
C LEU A 32 -10.76 -8.61 6.89
N ASN A 33 -9.97 -8.53 7.96
CA ASN A 33 -10.47 -8.65 9.34
C ASN A 33 -10.76 -7.29 10.00
N SER A 34 -10.62 -6.17 9.29
CA SER A 34 -10.90 -4.85 9.85
C SER A 34 -12.38 -4.51 9.67
N SER A 35 -13.08 -4.25 10.77
CA SER A 35 -14.43 -3.66 10.78
C SER A 35 -14.51 -2.32 10.01
N SER A 36 -13.35 -1.72 9.72
CA SER A 36 -13.20 -0.53 8.89
C SER A 36 -13.50 -0.79 7.41
N LEU A 37 -13.22 -1.99 6.87
CA LEU A 37 -13.45 -2.29 5.44
C LEU A 37 -14.93 -2.31 5.07
N ARG A 38 -15.78 -2.88 5.94
CA ARG A 38 -17.25 -2.84 5.78
C ARG A 38 -17.79 -1.41 5.70
N ARG A 39 -17.07 -0.43 6.23
CA ARG A 39 -17.44 0.99 6.20
C ARG A 39 -16.98 1.72 4.93
N VAL A 40 -16.12 1.09 4.14
CA VAL A 40 -15.43 1.69 2.98
C VAL A 40 -16.09 1.25 1.68
N MET A 41 -16.41 -0.04 1.55
CA MET A 41 -17.13 -0.59 0.41
C MET A 41 -17.88 -1.85 0.82
N ASP A 42 -19.07 -2.06 0.25
CA ASP A 42 -19.84 -3.30 0.40
C ASP A 42 -19.17 -4.48 -0.33
N GLU A 43 -19.29 -5.68 0.23
CA GLU A 43 -18.82 -6.93 -0.32
C GLU A 43 -19.37 -7.22 -1.72
N GLU A 44 -20.66 -6.99 -1.98
CA GLU A 44 -21.27 -7.24 -3.30
C GLU A 44 -20.61 -6.37 -4.38
N ARG A 45 -20.37 -5.09 -4.03
CA ARG A 45 -19.70 -4.14 -4.93
C ARG A 45 -18.23 -4.50 -5.14
N PHE A 46 -17.53 -4.95 -4.08
CA PHE A 46 -16.17 -5.46 -4.20
C PHE A 46 -16.09 -6.62 -5.20
N ILE A 47 -16.96 -7.62 -5.02
CA ILE A 47 -17.01 -8.81 -5.86
C ILE A 47 -17.30 -8.41 -7.31
N GLU A 48 -18.24 -7.51 -7.56
CA GLU A 48 -18.58 -7.09 -8.91
C GLU A 48 -17.40 -6.40 -9.61
N VAL A 49 -16.76 -5.42 -8.96
CA VAL A 49 -15.59 -4.73 -9.53
C VAL A 49 -14.40 -5.67 -9.73
N SER A 50 -14.26 -6.69 -8.87
CA SER A 50 -13.17 -7.68 -8.98
C SER A 50 -13.19 -8.50 -10.27
N LYS A 51 -14.35 -8.63 -10.91
CA LYS A 51 -14.48 -9.30 -12.21
C LYS A 51 -13.79 -8.53 -13.34
N SER A 52 -13.60 -7.22 -13.17
CA SER A 52 -13.03 -6.33 -14.20
C SER A 52 -11.52 -6.16 -14.10
N GLY A 53 -10.89 -6.55 -12.98
CA GLY A 53 -9.46 -6.38 -12.78
C GLY A 53 -8.96 -6.92 -11.43
N ASN A 54 -7.65 -7.12 -11.33
CA ASN A 54 -6.98 -7.68 -10.16
C ASN A 54 -6.55 -6.63 -9.11
N LEU A 55 -6.81 -5.34 -9.36
CA LEU A 55 -6.52 -4.24 -8.45
C LEU A 55 -7.79 -3.43 -8.20
N ILE A 56 -8.21 -3.38 -6.94
CA ILE A 56 -9.44 -2.68 -6.53
C ILE A 56 -9.07 -1.71 -5.41
N PRO A 57 -9.12 -0.39 -5.65
CA PRO A 57 -8.80 0.59 -4.62
C PRO A 57 -9.93 0.65 -3.58
N LEU A 58 -9.56 0.52 -2.30
CA LEU A 58 -10.47 0.73 -1.17
C LEU A 58 -10.14 2.10 -0.57
N HIS A 59 -11.09 3.03 -0.57
CA HIS A 59 -10.83 4.41 -0.12
C HIS A 59 -12.00 4.98 0.68
N ARG A 60 -11.69 5.82 1.67
CA ARG A 60 -12.66 6.60 2.43
C ARG A 60 -12.20 8.05 2.51
N THR A 61 -13.12 8.96 2.21
CA THR A 61 -12.89 10.39 2.40
C THR A 61 -13.17 10.77 3.85
N ILE A 62 -12.30 11.59 4.41
CA ILE A 62 -12.43 12.12 5.77
C ILE A 62 -12.39 13.65 5.73
N PHE A 63 -13.01 14.30 6.72
CA PHE A 63 -12.82 15.73 6.95
C PHE A 63 -11.46 15.94 7.63
N SER A 64 -10.59 16.76 7.04
CA SER A 64 -9.20 16.86 7.46
C SER A 64 -8.59 18.24 7.18
N ASP A 65 -9.34 19.31 7.45
CA ASP A 65 -8.95 20.69 7.10
C ASP A 65 -7.63 21.14 7.75
N HIS A 66 -7.28 20.55 8.89
CA HIS A 66 -6.03 20.83 9.61
C HIS A 66 -4.90 19.85 9.27
N LEU A 67 -5.16 18.83 8.46
CA LEU A 67 -4.18 17.81 8.13
C LEU A 67 -3.32 18.28 6.95
N THR A 68 -2.11 18.77 7.26
CA THR A 68 -1.12 19.03 6.21
C THR A 68 -0.52 17.72 5.71
N PRO A 69 0.05 17.68 4.49
CA PRO A 69 0.66 16.46 3.95
C PRO A 69 1.74 15.86 4.85
N VAL A 70 2.55 16.71 5.49
CA VAL A 70 3.59 16.30 6.46
C VAL A 70 2.96 15.69 7.71
N LEU A 71 1.87 16.27 8.22
CA LEU A 71 1.16 15.71 9.36
C LEU A 71 0.48 14.38 9.02
N ALA A 72 -0.12 14.26 7.82
CA ALA A 72 -0.68 13.01 7.33
C ALA A 72 0.37 11.89 7.29
N ASN A 73 1.57 12.17 6.78
CA ASN A 73 2.66 11.20 6.77
C ASN A 73 3.08 10.76 8.18
N ARG A 74 3.20 11.72 9.11
CA ARG A 74 3.51 11.43 10.52
C ARG A 74 2.42 10.61 11.21
N CYS A 75 1.15 10.78 10.85
CA CYS A 75 0.08 9.95 11.41
C CYS A 75 0.14 8.49 10.93
N LEU A 76 0.76 8.22 9.77
CA LEU A 76 0.84 6.89 9.18
C LEU A 76 2.12 6.14 9.57
N VAL A 77 3.18 6.85 9.96
CA VAL A 77 4.45 6.28 10.41
C VAL A 77 4.53 6.41 11.93
N LYS A 78 4.73 5.31 12.66
CA LYS A 78 4.91 5.37 14.12
C LYS A 78 6.13 6.23 14.45
N GLU A 79 6.05 7.07 15.49
CA GLU A 79 7.13 8.01 15.84
C GLU A 79 8.50 7.34 16.10
N GLU A 80 8.46 6.10 16.58
CA GLU A 80 9.63 5.27 16.91
C GLU A 80 10.23 4.59 15.67
N ASP A 81 9.48 4.50 14.56
CA ASP A 81 9.84 3.74 13.36
C ASP A 81 10.22 4.68 12.21
N ARG A 82 11.26 5.48 12.44
CA ARG A 82 11.73 6.51 11.49
C ARG A 82 12.29 5.92 10.18
N GLU A 83 12.67 4.65 10.19
CA GLU A 83 13.18 3.93 9.02
C GLU A 83 12.07 3.19 8.26
N ALA A 84 10.81 3.28 8.70
CA ALA A 84 9.69 2.67 8.01
C ALA A 84 9.61 3.18 6.55
N PRO A 85 9.50 2.27 5.56
CA PRO A 85 9.38 2.68 4.17
C PRO A 85 8.10 3.51 3.98
N SER A 86 8.29 4.74 3.52
CA SER A 86 7.22 5.72 3.29
C SER A 86 7.62 6.70 2.19
N PHE A 87 6.64 7.37 1.62
CA PHE A 87 6.86 8.42 0.63
C PHE A 87 5.80 9.52 0.75
N LEU A 88 6.23 10.75 0.43
CA LEU A 88 5.37 11.92 0.28
C LEU A 88 5.71 12.55 -1.06
N TYR A 89 4.71 12.63 -1.94
CA TYR A 89 4.80 13.38 -3.18
C TYR A 89 3.88 14.58 -3.12
N GLU A 90 4.37 15.72 -3.59
CA GLU A 90 3.59 16.95 -3.70
C GLU A 90 3.66 17.45 -5.14
N PHE A 91 2.50 17.82 -5.68
CA PHE A 91 2.43 18.41 -7.00
C PHE A 91 1.38 19.52 -7.04
N CYS A 92 1.67 20.53 -7.88
CA CYS A 92 0.80 21.68 -8.08
C CYS A 92 0.32 21.66 -9.52
N PHE A 93 -1.00 21.70 -9.70
CA PHE A 93 -1.65 21.94 -10.97
C PHE A 93 -2.29 23.32 -10.97
N SER A 94 -2.71 23.79 -12.14
CA SER A 94 -3.40 25.08 -12.28
C SER A 94 -4.63 25.23 -11.38
N GLN A 95 -5.24 24.11 -10.98
CA GLN A 95 -6.47 24.05 -10.18
C GLN A 95 -6.23 23.73 -8.70
N GLY A 96 -4.99 23.52 -8.25
CA GLY A 96 -4.73 23.26 -6.83
C GLY A 96 -3.45 22.50 -6.51
N ARG A 97 -3.25 22.30 -5.21
CA ARG A 97 -2.14 21.53 -4.65
C ARG A 97 -2.66 20.17 -4.22
N TYR A 98 -1.95 19.12 -4.60
CA TYR A 98 -2.27 17.76 -4.26
C TYR A 98 -1.03 17.10 -3.66
N SER A 99 -1.28 16.21 -2.72
CA SER A 99 -0.24 15.42 -2.11
C SER A 99 -0.67 13.96 -2.06
N VAL A 100 0.29 13.06 -2.25
CA VAL A 100 0.11 11.62 -2.13
C VAL A 100 1.07 11.14 -1.05
N VAL A 101 0.51 10.45 -0.05
CA VAL A 101 1.27 9.90 1.07
C VAL A 101 1.11 8.39 1.06
N GLY A 102 2.21 7.67 1.16
CA GLY A 102 2.23 6.21 1.30
C GLY A 102 3.10 5.80 2.48
N ALA A 103 2.66 4.80 3.24
CA ALA A 103 3.38 4.24 4.37
C ALA A 103 3.18 2.72 4.40
N GLN A 104 4.18 2.01 4.95
CA GLN A 104 4.14 0.55 5.12
C GLN A 104 3.76 -0.21 3.84
N PRO A 105 4.47 0.03 2.72
CA PRO A 105 4.25 -0.73 1.49
C PRO A 105 4.47 -2.22 1.76
N SER A 106 3.57 -3.06 1.25
CA SER A 106 3.68 -4.52 1.38
C SER A 106 4.83 -5.12 0.56
N MET A 107 5.32 -4.39 -0.44
CA MET A 107 6.36 -4.84 -1.35
C MET A 107 7.16 -3.67 -1.89
N GLU A 108 8.49 -3.83 -1.88
CA GLU A 108 9.43 -2.93 -2.53
C GLU A 108 10.08 -3.65 -3.72
N ILE A 109 10.11 -2.98 -4.87
CA ILE A 109 10.72 -3.49 -6.10
C ILE A 109 11.99 -2.68 -6.35
N VAL A 110 13.14 -3.35 -6.26
CA VAL A 110 14.45 -2.73 -6.48
C VAL A 110 15.13 -3.34 -7.70
N VAL A 111 15.73 -2.49 -8.52
CA VAL A 111 16.62 -2.94 -9.59
C VAL A 111 17.94 -3.36 -8.94
N LYS A 112 18.34 -4.61 -9.15
CA LYS A 112 19.65 -5.10 -8.72
C LYS A 112 20.61 -5.00 -9.88
N ASP A 113 21.69 -4.24 -9.70
CA ASP A 113 22.77 -4.21 -10.67
C ASP A 113 23.38 -5.62 -10.78
N THR A 114 23.66 -6.04 -12.01
CA THR A 114 24.19 -7.38 -12.33
C THR A 114 25.56 -7.19 -12.95
N MET A 115 26.50 -6.66 -12.16
CA MET A 115 27.92 -6.61 -12.50
C MET A 115 28.63 -7.82 -11.89
#